data_AF-A0A934AFP0-F1
#
_entry.id   AF-A0A934AFP0-F1
#
_cell.length_a   1.000
_cell.length_b   1.000
_cell.length_c   1.000
_cell.angle_alpha   90.00
_cell.angle_beta   90.00
_cell.angle_gamma   90.00
#
_symmetry.space_group_name_H-M   'P 1'
#
loop_
_entity.id
_entity.type
_entity.pdbx_description
1 polymer ?
#
loop_
_entity_poly.entity_id
_entity_poly.type
_entity_poly.pdbx_seq_one_letter_code
_entity_poly.pdbx_strand_id
1 'polypeptide(L)'
;MRSIPFLFLLVAQAGPVGALPAAVPAPSPVESIDAAELARLFDGNLSRPGDFVVVPGARASAAPSFVIRAEDAPLPAAPRFALNLPAVPGSLRSMVEGFHLLFHKNQEETREYTERMNALIRAKNEGRSRGKIPEWTYDGRPNEPPWTCLSDAAGTVHDWWAMQLGRPLGSYRSSAHGGAEEGLDPRMLELAYIERAGSGDSEYFLLPKWIEEDPVRHLAIPQQPRGYAELLIEDQGYEAVDPVTDEVHRWAPGMSAMEGRYKELFVGSLLRPRTPDKYARVLAEGIEKWGVAYVQLEDTKRPRLTGAHTVAVVGYFCMEGADRLLACSQNKSDEDWGRRAYFVVHDSFGDFSADKVRDASGGSAYRAVRISSIDQAIVFPHGLMVSALPAAPGVWKVTVTNKGGRPVRLGTVRAQARGADLEVEPLGEEGFLVRSASPVEARVYVEARHYFEADGKGRVFRLPLSAGAAAGVEVVRTPLTPTFSERRRASETGTP
;
A
#
# COMPACT_ATOMS: atom_id res chain seq x y z
N MET A 1 -68.41 38.22 0.81
CA MET A 1 -67.67 37.23 -0.01
C MET A 1 -67.12 36.17 0.93
N ARG A 2 -67.51 34.91 0.72
CA ARG A 2 -67.26 33.75 1.57
C ARG A 2 -66.33 32.78 0.82
N SER A 3 -65.27 32.31 1.50
CA SER A 3 -64.45 31.11 1.18
C SER A 3 -63.71 30.75 2.49
N ILE A 4 -64.15 29.84 3.35
CA ILE A 4 -64.06 28.36 3.40
C ILE A 4 -62.66 27.79 3.07
N PRO A 5 -61.97 27.13 4.03
CA PRO A 5 -60.74 26.37 3.81
C PRO A 5 -61.03 24.90 3.48
N PHE A 6 -60.27 24.31 2.57
CA PHE A 6 -60.27 22.86 2.32
C PHE A 6 -59.22 22.18 3.19
N LEU A 7 -59.71 21.31 4.06
CA LEU A 7 -58.98 20.38 4.93
C LEU A 7 -58.83 19.06 4.16
N PHE A 8 -57.61 18.62 3.86
CA PHE A 8 -57.36 17.24 3.41
C PHE A 8 -56.92 16.40 4.61
N LEU A 9 -57.83 15.54 5.06
CA LEU A 9 -57.61 14.50 6.04
C LEU A 9 -57.13 13.25 5.29
N LEU A 10 -55.88 12.82 5.48
CA LEU A 10 -55.39 11.54 4.97
C LEU A 10 -55.29 10.56 6.14
N VAL A 11 -56.27 9.66 6.20
CA VAL A 11 -56.33 8.53 7.13
C VAL A 11 -55.43 7.44 6.58
N ALA A 12 -54.27 7.22 7.21
CA ALA A 12 -53.45 6.03 6.95
C ALA A 12 -53.92 4.90 7.87
N GLN A 13 -54.40 3.81 7.26
CA GLN A 13 -54.83 2.59 7.92
C GLN A 13 -53.64 1.84 8.54
N ALA A 14 -53.83 1.34 9.77
CA ALA A 14 -52.91 0.39 10.41
C ALA A 14 -53.03 -0.98 9.72
N GLY A 15 -51.95 -1.42 9.05
CA GLY A 15 -51.79 -2.78 8.54
C GLY A 15 -51.25 -3.73 9.63
N PRO A 16 -51.42 -5.06 9.46
CA PRO A 16 -51.08 -6.05 10.47
C PRO A 16 -49.56 -6.19 10.66
N VAL A 17 -49.17 -6.50 11.89
CA VAL A 17 -47.80 -6.81 12.33
C VAL A 17 -47.26 -7.99 11.53
N GLY A 18 -46.34 -7.71 10.60
CA GLY A 18 -45.60 -8.70 9.83
C GLY A 18 -44.56 -9.43 10.68
N ALA A 19 -44.41 -10.72 10.42
CA ALA A 19 -43.53 -11.64 11.12
C ALA A 19 -42.05 -11.21 11.14
N LEU A 20 -41.34 -11.67 12.17
CA LEU A 20 -39.89 -11.53 12.38
C LEU A 20 -39.08 -11.76 11.09
N PRO A 21 -38.01 -10.98 10.84
CA PRO A 21 -37.16 -11.20 9.67
C PRO A 21 -36.56 -12.62 9.72
N ALA A 22 -36.66 -13.30 8.59
CA ALA A 22 -36.08 -14.61 8.35
C ALA A 22 -34.59 -14.61 8.72
N ALA A 23 -34.14 -15.73 9.28
CA ALA A 23 -32.75 -15.99 9.63
C ALA A 23 -31.81 -15.57 8.50
N VAL A 24 -30.72 -14.89 8.88
CA VAL A 24 -29.60 -14.57 7.99
C VAL A 24 -29.20 -15.86 7.28
N PRO A 25 -29.24 -15.92 5.92
CA PRO A 25 -28.84 -17.12 5.21
C PRO A 25 -27.39 -17.45 5.58
N ALA A 26 -27.13 -18.72 5.88
CA ALA A 26 -25.79 -19.21 6.06
C ALA A 26 -24.96 -18.84 4.82
N PRO A 27 -23.69 -18.41 4.97
CA PRO A 27 -22.85 -18.07 3.83
C PRO A 27 -22.79 -19.26 2.87
N SER A 28 -23.08 -19.00 1.59
CA SER A 28 -22.97 -19.98 0.52
C SER A 28 -21.59 -20.67 0.57
N PRO A 29 -21.50 -21.96 0.20
CA PRO A 29 -20.22 -22.65 0.15
C PRO A 29 -19.26 -21.86 -0.74
N VAL A 30 -18.07 -21.61 -0.19
CA VAL A 30 -16.94 -20.95 -0.87
C VAL A 30 -16.73 -21.63 -2.22
N GLU A 31 -16.91 -20.89 -3.31
CA GLU A 31 -16.74 -21.39 -4.67
C GLU A 31 -15.34 -21.98 -4.82
N SER A 32 -15.28 -23.28 -5.12
CA SER A 32 -14.03 -23.94 -5.50
C SER A 32 -13.69 -23.50 -6.92
N ILE A 33 -12.67 -22.66 -7.05
CA ILE A 33 -12.06 -22.35 -8.34
C ILE A 33 -11.39 -23.63 -8.86
N ASP A 34 -11.60 -23.98 -10.13
CA ASP A 34 -10.94 -25.16 -10.70
C ASP A 34 -9.44 -24.93 -10.93
N ALA A 35 -8.67 -26.01 -11.05
CA ALA A 35 -7.22 -25.94 -11.21
C ALA A 35 -6.77 -25.17 -12.47
N ALA A 36 -7.59 -25.12 -13.53
CA ALA A 36 -7.27 -24.40 -14.77
C ALA A 36 -7.54 -22.90 -14.65
N GLU A 37 -8.53 -22.50 -13.87
CA GLU A 37 -8.80 -21.10 -13.52
C GLU A 37 -7.79 -20.57 -12.49
N LEU A 38 -7.28 -21.44 -11.63
CA LEU A 38 -6.23 -21.07 -10.68
C LEU A 38 -4.83 -21.05 -11.30
N ALA A 39 -4.55 -21.89 -12.29
CA ALA A 39 -3.35 -21.74 -13.13
C ALA A 39 -3.31 -20.36 -13.82
N ARG A 40 -4.46 -19.86 -14.27
CA ARG A 40 -4.63 -18.50 -14.82
C ARG A 40 -4.44 -17.39 -13.79
N LEU A 41 -4.52 -17.68 -12.49
CA LEU A 41 -4.29 -16.73 -11.39
C LEU A 41 -2.81 -16.31 -11.31
N PHE A 42 -1.90 -17.21 -11.69
CA PHE A 42 -0.48 -17.15 -11.38
C PHE A 42 0.44 -17.21 -12.61
N ASP A 43 -0.10 -16.89 -13.78
CA ASP A 43 0.54 -17.29 -15.03
C ASP A 43 1.85 -16.52 -15.30
N GLY A 44 2.97 -17.24 -15.17
CA GLY A 44 4.27 -16.90 -15.76
C GLY A 44 4.65 -17.84 -16.91
N ASN A 45 3.68 -18.53 -17.51
CA ASN A 45 3.78 -19.60 -18.53
C ASN A 45 4.51 -20.89 -18.07
N LEU A 46 3.77 -21.85 -17.51
CA LEU A 46 4.26 -23.23 -17.36
C LEU A 46 3.74 -24.15 -18.48
N SER A 47 4.53 -24.24 -19.56
CA SER A 47 4.47 -25.20 -20.68
C SER A 47 3.45 -24.92 -21.81
N ARG A 48 3.95 -24.87 -23.05
CA ARG A 48 3.09 -25.06 -24.24
C ARG A 48 2.56 -26.51 -24.25
N PRO A 49 1.27 -26.74 -24.56
CA PRO A 49 0.78 -28.09 -24.79
C PRO A 49 1.38 -28.60 -26.12
N GLY A 50 2.41 -29.44 -26.06
CA GLY A 50 2.96 -30.04 -27.29
C GLY A 50 4.25 -30.85 -27.18
N ASP A 51 5.19 -30.48 -26.31
CA ASP A 51 6.51 -31.12 -26.32
C ASP A 51 6.59 -32.29 -25.33
N PHE A 52 5.88 -33.37 -25.64
CA PHE A 52 6.16 -34.69 -25.07
C PHE A 52 6.94 -35.53 -26.10
N VAL A 53 8.21 -35.80 -25.78
CA VAL A 53 8.97 -36.86 -26.46
C VAL A 53 8.33 -38.19 -26.07
N VAL A 54 7.62 -38.80 -27.02
CA VAL A 54 7.08 -40.16 -26.91
C VAL A 54 8.25 -41.14 -26.93
N VAL A 55 8.53 -41.79 -25.80
CA VAL A 55 9.31 -43.03 -25.78
C VAL A 55 8.35 -44.19 -26.08
N PRO A 56 8.50 -44.92 -27.19
CA PRO A 56 7.60 -46.00 -27.52
C PRO A 56 7.96 -47.26 -26.74
N GLY A 57 7.01 -47.77 -25.94
CA GLY A 57 7.01 -49.18 -25.55
C GLY A 57 6.69 -49.47 -24.09
N ALA A 58 5.43 -49.31 -23.67
CA ALA A 58 4.83 -50.19 -22.67
C ALA A 58 3.30 -50.16 -22.80
N ARG A 59 2.71 -51.36 -22.83
CA ARG A 59 1.29 -51.62 -23.13
C ARG A 59 0.34 -51.06 -22.07
N ALA A 60 -0.82 -50.64 -22.55
CA ALA A 60 -1.95 -50.14 -21.77
C ALA A 60 -2.59 -51.22 -20.88
N SER A 61 -2.77 -50.91 -19.60
CA SER A 61 -3.99 -51.24 -18.83
C SER A 61 -4.03 -50.40 -17.55
N ALA A 62 -5.18 -49.73 -17.32
CA ALA A 62 -5.53 -48.91 -16.15
C ALA A 62 -4.61 -47.70 -15.91
N ALA A 63 -5.10 -46.51 -16.23
CA ALA A 63 -4.40 -45.24 -16.00
C ALA A 63 -4.15 -45.01 -14.50
N PRO A 64 -2.89 -44.94 -14.04
CA PRO A 64 -2.56 -44.10 -12.91
C PRO A 64 -2.45 -42.66 -13.44
N SER A 65 -3.25 -41.76 -12.90
CA SER A 65 -2.94 -40.33 -13.00
C SER A 65 -1.59 -40.11 -12.33
N PHE A 66 -0.56 -39.80 -13.12
CA PHE A 66 0.68 -39.24 -12.58
C PHE A 66 0.39 -37.78 -12.22
N VAL A 67 -0.22 -37.59 -11.05
CA VAL A 67 -0.17 -36.32 -10.33
C VAL A 67 1.26 -36.21 -9.80
N ILE A 68 2.01 -35.21 -10.28
CA ILE A 68 3.23 -34.80 -9.60
C ILE A 68 2.77 -34.16 -8.29
N ARG A 69 2.82 -34.93 -7.19
CA ARG A 69 2.56 -34.41 -5.84
C ARG A 69 3.66 -33.39 -5.52
N ALA A 70 3.26 -32.17 -5.20
CA ALA A 70 4.12 -31.06 -4.82
C ALA A 70 4.85 -31.25 -3.46
N GLU A 71 4.90 -32.48 -2.94
CA GLU A 71 5.21 -32.77 -1.54
C GLU A 71 6.66 -33.27 -1.33
N ASP A 72 7.34 -33.76 -2.38
CA ASP A 72 8.69 -34.36 -2.27
C ASP A 72 9.81 -33.58 -2.97
N ALA A 73 9.51 -32.43 -3.60
CA ALA A 73 10.52 -31.55 -4.16
C ALA A 73 10.84 -30.41 -3.16
N PRO A 74 12.11 -30.05 -2.92
CA PRO A 74 12.42 -28.81 -2.21
C PRO A 74 11.68 -27.67 -2.91
N LEU A 75 10.80 -26.98 -2.17
CA LEU A 75 9.98 -25.89 -2.70
C LEU A 75 10.88 -24.98 -3.54
N PRO A 76 10.61 -24.78 -4.84
CA PRO A 76 11.37 -23.83 -5.63
C PRO A 76 11.33 -22.48 -4.90
N ALA A 77 12.41 -21.69 -5.00
CA ALA A 77 12.39 -20.31 -4.53
C ALA A 77 11.10 -19.66 -5.03
N ALA A 78 10.24 -19.22 -4.10
CA ALA A 78 8.82 -18.96 -4.35
C ALA A 78 8.65 -18.20 -5.68
N PRO A 79 7.91 -18.75 -6.66
CA PRO A 79 7.74 -18.04 -7.91
C PRO A 79 6.99 -16.75 -7.63
N ARG A 80 7.55 -15.63 -8.08
CA ARG A 80 6.91 -14.31 -8.11
C ARG A 80 5.85 -14.36 -9.21
N PHE A 81 4.70 -14.95 -8.92
CA PHE A 81 3.68 -15.17 -9.93
C PHE A 81 3.05 -13.84 -10.34
N ALA A 82 3.00 -13.56 -11.64
CA ALA A 82 2.15 -12.51 -12.17
C ALA A 82 0.71 -12.82 -11.75
N LEU A 83 0.00 -11.81 -11.23
CA LEU A 83 -1.30 -12.00 -10.63
C LEU A 83 -2.37 -11.45 -11.56
N ASN A 84 -3.22 -12.35 -12.07
CA ASN A 84 -4.44 -11.94 -12.75
C ASN A 84 -5.47 -11.53 -11.69
N LEU A 85 -5.40 -10.26 -11.26
CA LEU A 85 -6.30 -9.75 -10.22
C LEU A 85 -7.76 -10.11 -10.49
N PRO A 86 -8.36 -9.81 -11.66
CA PRO A 86 -9.74 -10.21 -11.98
C PRO A 86 -10.10 -11.68 -11.72
N ALA A 87 -9.15 -12.61 -11.78
CA ALA A 87 -9.38 -14.03 -11.52
C ALA A 87 -9.48 -14.37 -10.02
N VAL A 88 -9.06 -13.48 -9.10
CA VAL A 88 -9.29 -13.64 -7.66
C VAL A 88 -10.67 -13.04 -7.31
N PRO A 89 -11.66 -13.82 -6.82
CA PRO A 89 -12.97 -13.28 -6.47
C PRO A 89 -12.86 -12.18 -5.42
N GLY A 90 -13.61 -11.09 -5.63
CA GLY A 90 -13.61 -9.92 -4.74
C GLY A 90 -13.95 -10.25 -3.29
N SER A 91 -14.75 -11.29 -3.05
CA SER A 91 -15.12 -11.78 -1.71
C SER A 91 -14.00 -12.56 -0.99
N LEU A 92 -13.00 -13.04 -1.73
CA LEU A 92 -11.90 -13.86 -1.21
C LEU A 92 -10.56 -13.12 -1.17
N ARG A 93 -10.55 -11.85 -1.59
CA ARG A 93 -9.40 -10.96 -1.49
C ARG A 93 -9.74 -9.73 -0.68
N SER A 94 -8.76 -9.28 0.09
CA SER A 94 -8.76 -7.94 0.66
C SER A 94 -7.89 -7.05 -0.21
N MET A 95 -8.44 -5.95 -0.71
CA MET A 95 -7.70 -4.92 -1.43
C MET A 95 -7.87 -3.57 -0.73
N VAL A 96 -6.82 -2.76 -0.79
CA VAL A 96 -6.86 -1.36 -0.38
C VAL A 96 -7.72 -0.58 -1.37
N GLU A 97 -8.68 0.18 -0.84
CA GLU A 97 -9.66 0.88 -1.64
C GLU A 97 -9.02 1.99 -2.49
N GLY A 98 -9.50 2.13 -3.74
CA GLY A 98 -9.05 3.17 -4.66
C GLY A 98 -7.63 3.02 -5.22
N PHE A 99 -6.86 1.99 -4.84
CA PHE A 99 -5.48 1.82 -5.34
C PHE A 99 -5.42 1.67 -6.86
N HIS A 100 -6.36 0.95 -7.47
CA HIS A 100 -6.48 0.75 -8.92
C HIS A 100 -6.74 2.03 -9.73
N LEU A 101 -6.96 3.18 -9.06
CA LEU A 101 -7.13 4.48 -9.70
C LEU A 101 -5.80 5.23 -9.85
N LEU A 102 -4.71 4.71 -9.28
CA LEU A 102 -3.38 5.31 -9.43
C LEU A 102 -2.82 5.05 -10.82
N PHE A 103 -2.15 6.06 -11.36
CA PHE A 103 -1.31 5.88 -12.53
C PHE A 103 -0.13 4.99 -12.18
N HIS A 104 0.17 4.05 -13.08
CA HIS A 104 1.32 3.18 -12.94
C HIS A 104 2.57 3.98 -13.32
N LYS A 105 3.53 4.07 -12.39
CA LYS A 105 4.84 4.66 -12.67
C LYS A 105 5.63 3.65 -13.50
N ASN A 106 6.00 4.02 -14.72
CA ASN A 106 6.69 3.14 -15.64
C ASN A 106 8.21 3.34 -15.53
N GLN A 107 8.90 2.29 -15.11
CA GLN A 107 10.36 2.27 -14.96
C GLN A 107 11.12 1.83 -16.21
N GLU A 108 10.45 1.62 -17.33
CA GLU A 108 11.09 1.19 -18.57
C GLU A 108 11.91 2.32 -19.17
N GLU A 109 13.23 2.16 -19.20
CA GLU A 109 14.05 3.05 -20.01
C GLU A 109 13.88 2.75 -21.50
N THR A 110 13.80 3.80 -22.31
CA THR A 110 13.83 3.67 -23.77
C THR A 110 15.24 3.91 -24.30
N ARG A 111 15.56 3.30 -25.45
CA ARG A 111 16.85 3.53 -26.10
C ARG A 111 16.99 5.01 -26.48
N GLU A 112 15.94 5.58 -27.03
CA GLU A 112 15.88 6.98 -27.47
C GLU A 112 16.12 7.93 -26.29
N TYR A 113 15.52 7.65 -25.13
CA TYR A 113 15.74 8.47 -23.94
C TYR A 113 17.15 8.29 -23.38
N THR A 114 17.68 7.07 -23.34
CA THR A 114 19.06 6.80 -22.92
C THR A 114 20.07 7.55 -23.79
N GLU A 115 19.90 7.52 -25.12
CA GLU A 115 20.76 8.25 -26.06
C GLU A 115 20.68 9.77 -25.85
N ARG A 116 19.47 10.29 -25.58
CA ARG A 116 19.27 11.69 -25.22
C ARG A 116 20.03 12.05 -23.94
N MET A 117 19.94 11.22 -22.90
CA MET A 117 20.68 11.44 -21.64
C MET A 117 22.20 11.40 -21.87
N ASN A 118 22.69 10.48 -22.70
CA ASN A 118 24.11 10.41 -23.07
C ASN A 118 24.60 11.63 -23.85
N ALA A 119 23.76 12.26 -24.66
CA ALA A 119 24.10 13.53 -25.28
C ALA A 119 24.32 14.64 -24.23
N LEU A 120 23.46 14.72 -23.21
CA LEU A 120 23.61 15.66 -22.10
C LEU A 120 24.86 15.37 -21.27
N ILE A 121 25.10 14.09 -20.94
CA ILE A 121 26.28 13.64 -20.18
C ILE A 121 27.57 13.99 -20.92
N ARG A 122 27.64 13.75 -22.24
CA ARG A 122 28.81 14.11 -23.05
C ARG A 122 29.07 15.60 -23.05
N ALA A 123 28.03 16.43 -23.21
CA ALA A 123 28.15 17.89 -23.10
C ALA A 123 28.64 18.32 -21.71
N LYS A 124 28.11 17.72 -20.63
CA LYS A 124 28.53 17.99 -19.25
C LYS A 124 29.98 17.60 -18.97
N ASN A 125 30.45 16.54 -19.62
CA ASN A 125 31.81 16.03 -19.48
C ASN A 125 32.84 16.77 -20.35
N GLU A 126 32.41 17.67 -21.24
CA GLU A 126 33.30 18.46 -22.07
C GLU A 126 34.26 19.28 -21.20
N GLY A 127 35.56 19.19 -21.47
CA GLY A 127 36.60 19.85 -20.67
C GLY A 127 36.89 19.24 -19.29
N ARG A 128 36.14 18.24 -18.82
CA ARG A 128 36.41 17.57 -17.53
C ARG A 128 37.50 16.50 -17.68
N SER A 129 38.58 16.62 -16.90
CA SER A 129 39.62 15.58 -16.82
C SER A 129 39.40 14.59 -15.67
N ARG A 130 38.57 14.93 -14.67
CA ARG A 130 38.21 14.11 -13.51
C ARG A 130 36.73 14.28 -13.19
N GLY A 131 36.15 13.32 -12.46
CA GLY A 131 34.75 13.38 -12.04
C GLY A 131 33.75 13.40 -13.20
N LYS A 132 34.07 12.67 -14.28
CA LYS A 132 33.15 12.52 -15.41
C LYS A 132 31.92 11.73 -14.95
N ILE A 133 30.76 12.17 -15.38
CA ILE A 133 29.51 11.43 -15.21
C ILE A 133 29.57 10.24 -16.20
N PRO A 134 29.41 8.99 -15.76
CA PRO A 134 29.35 7.86 -16.69
C PRO A 134 28.17 8.00 -17.64
N GLU A 135 28.38 7.69 -18.92
CA GLU A 135 27.26 7.56 -19.87
C GLU A 135 26.36 6.39 -19.47
N TRP A 136 25.06 6.57 -19.60
CA TRP A 136 24.08 5.54 -19.36
C TRP A 136 24.18 4.41 -20.39
N THR A 137 23.84 3.20 -19.98
CA THR A 137 23.80 2.02 -20.85
C THR A 137 22.36 1.56 -21.01
N TYR A 138 21.87 1.53 -22.26
CA TYR A 138 20.55 0.97 -22.53
C TYR A 138 20.61 -0.55 -22.33
N ASP A 139 19.90 -1.04 -21.33
CA ASP A 139 19.72 -2.47 -21.09
C ASP A 139 18.38 -2.92 -21.69
N GLY A 140 18.42 -3.53 -22.87
CA GLY A 140 17.22 -4.06 -23.55
C GLY A 140 16.70 -5.37 -22.94
N ARG A 141 17.17 -5.76 -21.75
CA ARG A 141 16.64 -6.91 -21.00
C ARG A 141 15.46 -6.44 -20.13
N PRO A 142 14.55 -7.34 -19.71
CA PRO A 142 13.64 -7.03 -18.62
C PRO A 142 14.44 -6.60 -17.39
N ASN A 143 14.37 -5.32 -17.04
CA ASN A 143 15.01 -4.75 -15.85
C ASN A 143 14.52 -5.53 -14.62
N GLU A 144 15.41 -6.28 -13.97
CA GLU A 144 15.03 -7.06 -12.81
C GLU A 144 16.18 -7.15 -11.80
N PRO A 145 16.05 -6.51 -10.62
CA PRO A 145 15.09 -5.45 -10.28
C PRO A 145 15.42 -4.12 -11.00
N PRO A 146 14.44 -3.21 -11.16
CA PRO A 146 14.72 -1.84 -11.59
C PRO A 146 15.37 -1.12 -10.42
N TRP A 147 16.51 -0.50 -10.67
CA TRP A 147 17.41 0.00 -9.63
C TRP A 147 16.86 1.24 -8.90
N THR A 148 15.72 1.78 -9.36
CA THR A 148 14.97 2.90 -8.77
C THR A 148 13.70 2.49 -8.02
N CYS A 149 13.38 1.20 -7.95
CA CYS A 149 12.13 0.71 -7.34
C CYS A 149 11.84 1.23 -5.92
N LEU A 150 12.88 1.56 -5.15
CA LEU A 150 12.73 2.18 -3.84
C LEU A 150 12.02 3.52 -3.87
N SER A 151 12.44 4.44 -4.74
CA SER A 151 11.80 5.73 -4.87
C SER A 151 10.43 5.63 -5.55
N ASP A 152 10.28 4.75 -6.53
CA ASP A 152 9.02 4.57 -7.25
C ASP A 152 7.92 4.03 -6.33
N ALA A 153 8.19 2.97 -5.59
CA ALA A 153 7.22 2.41 -4.65
C ALA A 153 6.90 3.39 -3.50
N ALA A 154 7.88 4.16 -3.02
CA ALA A 154 7.65 5.25 -2.07
C ALA A 154 6.72 6.33 -2.66
N GLY A 155 6.95 6.71 -3.92
CA GLY A 155 6.09 7.59 -4.70
C GLY A 155 4.66 7.07 -4.82
N THR A 156 4.49 5.79 -5.15
CA THR A 156 3.18 5.14 -5.26
C THR A 156 2.42 5.14 -3.92
N VAL A 157 3.09 4.85 -2.80
CA VAL A 157 2.45 4.91 -1.47
C VAL A 157 2.05 6.34 -1.11
N HIS A 158 2.89 7.33 -1.44
CA HIS A 158 2.57 8.75 -1.28
C HIS A 158 1.34 9.14 -2.10
N ASP A 159 1.30 8.78 -3.37
CA ASP A 159 0.23 9.17 -4.29
C ASP A 159 -1.10 8.56 -3.88
N TRP A 160 -1.09 7.31 -3.39
CA TRP A 160 -2.29 6.70 -2.81
C TRP A 160 -2.85 7.56 -1.67
N TRP A 161 -2.01 7.92 -0.69
CA TRP A 161 -2.44 8.76 0.43
C TRP A 161 -2.86 10.16 0.00
N ALA A 162 -2.18 10.76 -0.97
CA ALA A 162 -2.56 12.05 -1.54
C ALA A 162 -4.01 11.99 -2.10
N MET A 163 -4.34 10.93 -2.85
CA MET A 163 -5.70 10.69 -3.34
C MET A 163 -6.72 10.48 -2.21
N GLN A 164 -6.37 9.70 -1.18
CA GLN A 164 -7.25 9.53 -0.01
C GLN A 164 -7.56 10.87 0.66
N LEU A 165 -6.54 11.74 0.79
CA LEU A 165 -6.68 13.09 1.32
C LEU A 165 -7.34 14.08 0.33
N GLY A 166 -7.67 13.65 -0.89
CA GLY A 166 -8.35 14.49 -1.88
C GLY A 166 -7.44 15.55 -2.49
N ARG A 167 -6.13 15.32 -2.41
CA ARG A 167 -5.11 16.17 -3.04
C ARG A 167 -4.99 15.77 -4.50
N PRO A 168 -4.93 16.74 -5.43
CA PRO A 168 -4.62 16.45 -6.82
C PRO A 168 -3.20 15.87 -6.92
N LEU A 169 -3.01 14.93 -7.83
CA LEU A 169 -1.69 14.46 -8.21
C LEU A 169 -1.09 15.47 -9.20
N GLY A 170 0.15 15.88 -8.96
CA GLY A 170 0.89 16.74 -9.91
C GLY A 170 1.28 15.97 -11.16
N SER A 171 1.86 16.64 -12.15
CA SER A 171 2.52 15.97 -13.27
C SER A 171 4.02 16.21 -13.23
N TYR A 172 4.80 15.19 -13.59
CA TYR A 172 6.25 15.26 -13.72
C TYR A 172 6.70 14.57 -15.01
N ARG A 173 7.96 14.80 -15.39
CA ARG A 173 8.59 14.09 -16.50
C ARG A 173 9.35 12.88 -15.94
N SER A 174 8.96 11.67 -16.34
CA SER A 174 9.62 10.44 -15.90
C SER A 174 11.11 10.44 -16.24
N SER A 175 11.95 10.09 -15.27
CA SER A 175 13.39 9.92 -15.45
C SER A 175 13.77 8.61 -16.15
N ALA A 176 12.82 7.69 -16.35
CA ALA A 176 13.05 6.43 -17.06
C ALA A 176 12.88 6.62 -18.58
N HIS A 177 11.77 7.23 -19.02
CA HIS A 177 11.43 7.33 -20.45
C HIS A 177 11.19 8.77 -20.94
N GLY A 178 11.22 9.77 -20.07
CA GLY A 178 11.05 11.18 -20.44
C GLY A 178 9.63 11.61 -20.81
N GLY A 179 8.63 10.73 -20.66
CA GLY A 179 7.21 11.03 -20.85
C GLY A 179 6.61 11.73 -19.64
N ALA A 180 5.39 12.25 -19.77
CA ALA A 180 4.65 12.83 -18.64
C ALA A 180 3.99 11.72 -17.83
N GLU A 181 4.14 11.79 -16.51
CA GLU A 181 3.46 10.93 -15.54
C GLU A 181 2.76 11.79 -14.47
N GLU A 182 1.91 11.17 -13.66
CA GLU A 182 1.20 11.82 -12.56
C GLU A 182 1.67 11.34 -11.19
N GLY A 183 1.58 12.22 -10.20
CA GLY A 183 1.91 11.98 -8.80
C GLY A 183 3.25 12.56 -8.36
N LEU A 184 3.84 11.95 -7.35
CA LEU A 184 5.14 12.33 -6.80
C LEU A 184 6.26 11.84 -7.72
N ASP A 185 7.17 12.75 -8.08
CA ASP A 185 8.35 12.44 -8.87
C ASP A 185 9.33 11.56 -8.06
N PRO A 186 9.54 10.29 -8.45
CA PRO A 186 10.47 9.38 -7.77
C PRO A 186 11.92 9.85 -7.86
N ARG A 187 12.28 10.59 -8.91
CA ARG A 187 13.65 11.09 -9.09
C ARG A 187 14.04 12.06 -7.98
N MET A 188 13.09 12.89 -7.55
CA MET A 188 13.29 13.78 -6.41
C MET A 188 13.65 13.03 -5.13
N LEU A 189 12.94 11.92 -4.84
CA LEU A 189 13.21 11.09 -3.66
C LEU A 189 14.59 10.40 -3.77
N GLU A 190 14.91 9.88 -4.95
CA GLU A 190 16.19 9.22 -5.23
C GLU A 190 17.38 10.17 -5.03
N LEU A 191 17.30 11.38 -5.61
CA LEU A 191 18.37 12.38 -5.49
C LEU A 191 18.57 12.82 -4.04
N ALA A 192 17.48 13.08 -3.31
CA ALA A 192 17.55 13.46 -1.90
C ALA A 192 18.10 12.32 -1.02
N TYR A 193 17.75 11.07 -1.33
CA TYR A 193 18.32 9.91 -0.64
C TYR A 193 19.84 9.84 -0.84
N ILE A 194 20.30 9.96 -2.10
CA ILE A 194 21.74 9.89 -2.43
C ILE A 194 22.52 11.03 -1.76
N GLU A 195 21.97 12.25 -1.75
CA GLU A 195 22.60 13.39 -1.09
C GLU A 195 22.78 13.13 0.42
N ARG A 196 21.75 12.59 1.08
CA ARG A 196 21.77 12.29 2.53
C ARG A 196 22.66 11.13 2.89
N ALA A 197 22.78 10.13 2.02
CA ALA A 197 23.73 9.05 2.20
C ALA A 197 25.17 9.56 2.33
N GLY A 198 25.51 10.65 1.62
CA GLY A 198 26.80 11.32 1.74
C GLY A 198 27.09 11.93 3.12
N SER A 199 26.06 12.12 3.96
CA SER A 199 26.20 12.65 5.32
C SER A 199 26.56 11.59 6.39
N GLY A 200 26.51 10.30 6.02
CA GLY A 200 26.82 9.19 6.94
C GLY A 200 25.64 8.76 7.81
N ASP A 201 24.42 9.17 7.49
CA ASP A 201 23.20 8.72 8.17
C ASP A 201 22.89 7.26 7.82
N SER A 202 22.70 6.42 8.85
CA SER A 202 22.45 4.99 8.70
C SER A 202 21.12 4.65 8.04
N GLU A 203 20.15 5.57 8.04
CA GLU A 203 18.86 5.36 7.35
C GLU A 203 18.99 5.52 5.83
N TYR A 204 20.07 6.17 5.36
CA TYR A 204 20.35 6.44 3.95
C TYR A 204 21.58 5.66 3.49
N PHE A 205 21.46 4.33 3.44
CA PHE A 205 22.55 3.47 2.99
C PHE A 205 22.54 3.30 1.47
N LEU A 206 23.69 3.55 0.84
CA LEU A 206 23.97 3.22 -0.56
C LEU A 206 24.88 1.99 -0.60
N LEU A 207 24.51 0.99 -1.40
CA LEU A 207 25.37 -0.14 -1.67
C LEU A 207 26.63 0.35 -2.42
N PRO A 208 27.84 0.03 -1.94
CA PRO A 208 29.04 0.41 -2.67
C PRO A 208 29.06 -0.19 -4.08
N LYS A 209 29.39 0.64 -5.08
CA LYS A 209 29.42 0.26 -6.51
C LYS A 209 30.23 -0.98 -6.84
N TRP A 210 31.29 -1.25 -6.06
CA TRP A 210 32.13 -2.43 -6.25
C TRP A 210 31.46 -3.75 -5.81
N ILE A 211 30.38 -3.67 -5.05
CA ILE A 211 29.50 -4.80 -4.73
C ILE A 211 28.45 -4.94 -5.83
N GLU A 212 27.75 -3.85 -6.12
CA GLU A 212 26.71 -3.79 -7.16
C GLU A 212 26.49 -2.33 -7.57
N GLU A 213 26.30 -2.13 -8.85
CA GLU A 213 26.10 -0.82 -9.47
C GLU A 213 24.87 -0.90 -10.38
N ASP A 214 24.09 0.17 -10.42
CA ASP A 214 23.02 0.32 -11.40
C ASP A 214 23.63 0.20 -12.82
N PRO A 215 23.31 -0.86 -13.59
CA PRO A 215 23.88 -1.14 -14.91
C PRO A 215 23.44 -0.12 -15.96
N VAL A 216 22.37 0.62 -15.73
CA VAL A 216 21.90 1.67 -16.65
C VAL A 216 22.58 2.98 -16.32
N ARG A 217 22.40 3.48 -15.11
CA ARG A 217 22.84 4.85 -14.75
C ARG A 217 24.25 4.90 -14.18
N HIS A 218 24.84 3.75 -13.85
CA HIS A 218 26.13 3.62 -13.18
C HIS A 218 26.15 4.42 -11.88
N LEU A 219 25.14 4.20 -11.03
CA LEU A 219 24.97 4.83 -9.72
C LEU A 219 25.03 3.79 -8.60
N ALA A 220 25.38 4.26 -7.40
CA ALA A 220 25.26 3.43 -6.20
C ALA A 220 23.77 3.23 -5.89
N ILE A 221 23.40 2.03 -5.45
CA ILE A 221 21.99 1.62 -5.32
C ILE A 221 21.50 1.89 -3.90
N PRO A 222 20.40 2.64 -3.70
CA PRO A 222 19.71 2.74 -2.41
C PRO A 222 19.25 1.38 -1.91
N GLN A 223 19.35 1.14 -0.60
CA GLN A 223 19.08 -0.19 0.00
C GLN A 223 18.14 -0.15 1.20
N GLN A 224 17.87 1.02 1.78
CA GLN A 224 17.08 1.12 3.01
C GLN A 224 15.74 1.81 2.73
N PRO A 225 14.62 1.05 2.70
CA PRO A 225 13.27 1.61 2.65
C PRO A 225 13.03 2.70 3.71
N ARG A 226 13.68 2.59 4.87
CA ARG A 226 13.55 3.60 5.93
C ARG A 226 13.97 5.00 5.49
N GLY A 227 15.05 5.16 4.73
CA GLY A 227 15.46 6.48 4.25
C GLY A 227 14.39 7.15 3.38
N TYR A 228 13.67 6.37 2.56
CA TYR A 228 12.51 6.88 1.81
C TYR A 228 11.31 7.16 2.71
N ALA A 229 11.06 6.33 3.72
CA ALA A 229 10.00 6.59 4.68
C ALA A 229 10.25 7.88 5.48
N GLU A 230 11.51 8.17 5.86
CA GLU A 230 11.92 9.43 6.50
C GLU A 230 11.67 10.62 5.56
N LEU A 231 12.16 10.57 4.31
CA LEU A 231 11.89 11.58 3.28
C LEU A 231 10.39 11.88 3.13
N LEU A 232 9.55 10.84 3.09
CA LEU A 232 8.11 10.99 2.92
C LEU A 232 7.42 11.62 4.13
N ILE A 233 7.97 11.55 5.34
CA ILE A 233 7.34 12.12 6.55
C ILE A 233 7.88 13.50 6.91
N GLU A 234 8.84 14.03 6.15
CA GLU A 234 9.43 15.32 6.43
C GLU A 234 8.50 16.48 6.12
N ASP A 235 8.45 17.41 7.09
CA ASP A 235 7.76 18.69 6.97
C ASP A 235 8.66 19.78 6.38
N GLN A 236 9.97 19.63 6.53
CA GLN A 236 10.96 20.55 5.99
C GLN A 236 11.07 20.37 4.48
N GLY A 237 11.04 21.50 3.77
CA GLY A 237 11.31 21.50 2.35
C GLY A 237 12.79 21.20 2.07
N TYR A 238 13.04 20.55 0.94
CA TYR A 238 14.40 20.32 0.44
C TYR A 238 14.43 20.48 -1.08
N GLU A 239 15.61 20.79 -1.61
CA GLU A 239 15.86 20.85 -3.05
C GLU A 239 16.91 19.81 -3.40
N ALA A 240 16.75 19.13 -4.52
CA ALA A 240 17.73 18.21 -5.06
C ALA A 240 17.97 18.55 -6.54
N VAL A 241 19.24 18.65 -6.94
CA VAL A 241 19.62 18.99 -8.31
C VAL A 241 20.00 17.72 -9.05
N ASP A 242 19.37 17.47 -10.21
CA ASP A 242 19.78 16.38 -11.07
C ASP A 242 21.14 16.70 -11.72
N PRO A 243 22.18 15.89 -11.51
CA PRO A 243 23.53 16.20 -11.98
C PRO A 243 23.69 16.11 -13.51
N VAL A 244 22.73 15.50 -14.21
CA VAL A 244 22.74 15.35 -15.67
C VAL A 244 21.96 16.46 -16.35
N THR A 245 20.75 16.76 -15.86
CA THR A 245 19.84 17.73 -16.50
C THR A 245 19.92 19.15 -15.90
N ASP A 246 20.57 19.33 -14.75
CA ASP A 246 20.48 20.52 -13.89
C ASP A 246 19.05 20.87 -13.43
N GLU A 247 18.10 19.96 -13.59
CA GLU A 247 16.74 20.18 -13.12
C GLU A 247 16.73 20.24 -11.59
N VAL A 248 16.06 21.25 -11.05
CA VAL A 248 15.92 21.43 -9.60
C VAL A 248 14.59 20.83 -9.17
N HIS A 249 14.66 19.70 -8.48
CA HIS A 249 13.50 19.05 -7.89
C HIS A 249 13.27 19.62 -6.48
N ARG A 250 12.05 20.05 -6.19
CA ARG A 250 11.71 20.74 -4.94
C ARG A 250 10.65 19.99 -4.17
N TRP A 251 10.98 19.56 -2.95
CA TRP A 251 10.01 19.16 -1.95
C TRP A 251 9.63 20.39 -1.14
N ALA A 252 8.40 20.89 -1.29
CA ALA A 252 7.89 22.00 -0.52
C ALA A 252 7.23 21.52 0.78
N PRO A 253 7.23 22.34 1.86
CA PRO A 253 6.47 22.05 3.06
C PRO A 253 4.99 21.78 2.71
N GLY A 254 4.46 20.67 3.23
CA GLY A 254 3.07 20.25 2.97
C GLY A 254 2.87 19.44 1.69
N MET A 255 3.91 19.19 0.88
CA MET A 255 3.81 18.22 -0.23
C MET A 255 3.54 16.81 0.28
N SER A 256 4.21 16.42 1.39
CA SER A 256 4.00 15.13 2.03
C SER A 256 2.52 14.83 2.23
N ALA A 257 2.06 13.74 1.62
CA ALA A 257 0.78 13.13 1.95
C ALA A 257 0.78 12.48 3.33
N MET A 258 1.94 12.23 3.94
CA MET A 258 2.06 11.55 5.23
C MET A 258 1.87 12.50 6.40
N GLU A 259 1.44 11.96 7.54
CA GLU A 259 1.20 12.75 8.76
C GLU A 259 2.41 12.83 9.69
N GLY A 260 3.61 12.99 9.12
CA GLY A 260 4.84 13.18 9.90
C GLY A 260 5.33 11.94 10.65
N ARG A 261 4.83 10.74 10.29
CA ARG A 261 5.23 9.48 10.91
C ARG A 261 5.02 8.29 9.99
N TYR A 262 5.85 7.28 10.18
CA TYR A 262 5.65 5.93 9.67
C TYR A 262 5.72 4.92 10.82
N LYS A 263 5.29 3.70 10.55
CA LYS A 263 5.48 2.56 11.44
C LYS A 263 6.12 1.43 10.67
N GLU A 264 7.23 0.94 11.19
CA GLU A 264 7.78 -0.33 10.76
C GLU A 264 6.99 -1.48 11.41
N LEU A 265 6.47 -2.37 10.58
CA LEU A 265 5.78 -3.58 11.03
C LEU A 265 6.78 -4.65 11.44
N PHE A 266 7.83 -4.81 10.64
CA PHE A 266 8.95 -5.70 10.89
C PHE A 266 10.11 -5.38 9.96
N VAL A 267 11.30 -5.82 10.38
CA VAL A 267 12.52 -5.92 9.58
C VAL A 267 13.08 -7.32 9.72
N GLY A 268 13.41 -7.91 8.58
CA GLY A 268 14.09 -9.18 8.44
C GLY A 268 15.46 -9.12 9.07
N SER A 269 15.93 -10.26 9.55
CA SER A 269 17.28 -10.34 10.10
C SER A 269 18.26 -10.65 8.99
N LEU A 270 19.39 -9.94 8.92
CA LEU A 270 20.53 -10.31 8.07
C LEU A 270 21.01 -11.75 8.32
N LEU A 271 20.69 -12.33 9.49
CA LEU A 271 21.05 -13.69 9.88
C LEU A 271 19.95 -14.72 9.56
N ARG A 272 18.76 -14.29 9.14
CA ARG A 272 17.64 -15.17 8.80
C ARG A 272 17.25 -14.94 7.34
N PRO A 273 17.45 -15.94 6.46
CA PRO A 273 17.23 -15.79 5.03
C PRO A 273 15.75 -15.69 4.64
N ARG A 274 14.81 -15.77 5.59
CA ARG A 274 13.37 -15.68 5.32
C ARG A 274 12.66 -15.02 6.49
N THR A 275 11.73 -14.13 6.17
CA THR A 275 10.85 -13.55 7.18
C THR A 275 9.93 -14.62 7.77
N PRO A 276 9.86 -14.73 9.12
CA PRO A 276 9.03 -15.72 9.80
C PRO A 276 7.53 -15.61 9.48
N ASP A 277 6.86 -16.76 9.38
CA ASP A 277 5.43 -16.93 9.08
C ASP A 277 4.49 -16.05 9.92
N LYS A 278 4.81 -15.85 11.21
CA LYS A 278 4.04 -14.99 12.12
C LYS A 278 3.85 -13.55 11.62
N TYR A 279 4.76 -13.06 10.77
CA TYR A 279 4.65 -11.71 10.21
C TYR A 279 3.59 -11.60 9.10
N ALA A 280 3.06 -12.71 8.58
CA ALA A 280 1.98 -12.66 7.61
C ALA A 280 0.73 -12.01 8.22
N ARG A 281 0.35 -12.42 9.44
CA ARG A 281 -0.78 -11.80 10.14
C ARG A 281 -0.49 -10.33 10.47
N VAL A 282 0.74 -10.01 10.88
CA VAL A 282 1.17 -8.63 11.17
C VAL A 282 1.04 -7.74 9.94
N LEU A 283 1.46 -8.21 8.75
CA LEU A 283 1.34 -7.46 7.51
C LEU A 283 -0.12 -7.27 7.10
N ALA A 284 -0.93 -8.34 7.12
CA ALA A 284 -2.34 -8.27 6.79
C ALA A 284 -3.11 -7.31 7.72
N GLU A 285 -2.90 -7.42 9.02
CA GLU A 285 -3.44 -6.48 10.01
C GLU A 285 -2.95 -5.05 9.73
N GLY A 286 -1.66 -4.89 9.38
CA GLY A 286 -1.09 -3.59 9.02
C GLY A 286 -1.78 -2.94 7.82
N ILE A 287 -2.11 -3.73 6.80
CA ILE A 287 -2.80 -3.27 5.59
C ILE A 287 -4.25 -2.86 5.91
N GLU A 288 -4.99 -3.68 6.66
CA GLU A 288 -6.33 -3.30 7.12
C GLU A 288 -6.29 -2.02 7.95
N LYS A 289 -5.24 -1.90 8.76
CA LYS A 289 -5.13 -0.85 9.75
C LYS A 289 -4.71 0.50 9.16
N TRP A 290 -3.81 0.49 8.19
CA TRP A 290 -3.09 1.68 7.70
C TRP A 290 -2.99 1.79 6.18
N GLY A 291 -3.64 0.90 5.43
CA GLY A 291 -3.69 0.98 3.97
C GLY A 291 -2.49 0.33 3.30
N VAL A 292 -1.95 0.98 2.27
CA VAL A 292 -0.81 0.43 1.51
C VAL A 292 0.41 0.26 2.41
N ALA A 293 1.08 -0.88 2.31
CA ALA A 293 2.38 -1.10 2.94
C ALA A 293 3.49 -0.94 1.92
N TYR A 294 4.50 -0.12 2.24
CA TYR A 294 5.74 -0.02 1.50
C TYR A 294 6.68 -1.14 1.96
N VAL A 295 6.99 -2.08 1.07
CA VAL A 295 7.72 -3.28 1.45
C VAL A 295 8.95 -3.52 0.60
N GLN A 296 9.94 -4.14 1.22
CA GLN A 296 11.15 -4.62 0.58
C GLN A 296 11.03 -6.10 0.30
N LEU A 297 11.34 -6.51 -0.93
CA LEU A 297 11.35 -7.90 -1.35
C LEU A 297 12.79 -8.43 -1.41
N GLU A 298 12.98 -9.66 -0.95
CA GLU A 298 14.26 -10.38 -1.04
C GLU A 298 14.61 -10.65 -2.52
N ASP A 299 15.89 -10.48 -2.91
CA ASP A 299 16.37 -10.92 -4.22
C ASP A 299 16.46 -12.45 -4.27
N THR A 300 15.59 -13.05 -5.08
CA THR A 300 15.51 -14.49 -5.34
C THR A 300 16.81 -15.10 -5.90
N LYS A 301 17.65 -14.34 -6.61
CA LYS A 301 18.91 -14.83 -7.19
C LYS A 301 20.08 -14.67 -6.24
N ARG A 302 19.99 -13.73 -5.29
CA ARG A 302 21.03 -13.42 -4.29
C ARG A 302 20.38 -13.19 -2.93
N PRO A 303 19.94 -14.27 -2.22
CA PRO A 303 19.20 -14.23 -0.95
C PRO A 303 20.01 -13.72 0.27
N ARG A 304 20.99 -12.84 0.03
CA ARG A 304 21.90 -12.25 1.02
C ARG A 304 22.27 -10.79 0.70
N LEU A 305 21.91 -10.30 -0.48
CA LEU A 305 21.83 -8.87 -0.72
C LEU A 305 20.39 -8.50 -0.35
N THR A 306 20.20 -8.05 0.89
CA THR A 306 18.89 -7.55 1.35
C THR A 306 18.37 -6.54 0.34
N GLY A 307 17.23 -6.85 -0.27
CA GLY A 307 16.27 -5.82 -0.65
C GLY A 307 16.71 -4.74 -1.63
N ALA A 308 17.27 -5.12 -2.77
CA ALA A 308 17.38 -4.23 -3.93
C ALA A 308 16.04 -3.96 -4.63
N HIS A 309 14.93 -4.54 -4.16
CA HIS A 309 13.59 -4.31 -4.71
C HIS A 309 12.58 -3.89 -3.65
N THR A 310 11.78 -2.88 -3.92
CA THR A 310 10.60 -2.56 -3.11
C THR A 310 9.36 -2.39 -3.95
N VAL A 311 8.21 -2.64 -3.33
CA VAL A 311 6.90 -2.61 -3.95
C VAL A 311 5.88 -2.07 -2.96
N ALA A 312 4.70 -1.71 -3.46
CA ALA A 312 3.54 -1.45 -2.63
C ALA A 312 2.76 -2.74 -2.42
N VAL A 313 2.53 -3.18 -1.18
CA VAL A 313 1.52 -4.23 -0.89
C VAL A 313 0.17 -3.56 -0.74
N VAL A 314 -0.77 -3.99 -1.58
CA VAL A 314 -2.07 -3.34 -1.77
C VAL A 314 -3.23 -4.25 -1.42
N GLY A 315 -2.93 -5.43 -0.89
CA GLY A 315 -3.95 -6.41 -0.53
C GLY A 315 -3.36 -7.77 -0.18
N TYR A 316 -4.24 -8.70 0.12
CA TYR A 316 -3.90 -10.08 0.37
C TYR A 316 -5.10 -11.00 0.12
N PHE A 317 -4.82 -12.28 -0.07
CA PHE A 317 -5.81 -13.35 -0.15
C PHE A 317 -5.21 -14.63 0.46
N CYS A 318 -6.05 -15.64 0.68
CA CYS A 318 -5.59 -16.89 1.29
C CYS A 318 -5.87 -18.09 0.42
N MET A 319 -4.95 -19.05 0.48
CA MET A 319 -4.98 -20.29 -0.29
C MET A 319 -4.72 -21.51 0.58
N GLU A 320 -5.41 -22.60 0.27
CA GLU A 320 -5.13 -23.92 0.80
C GLU A 320 -4.47 -24.73 -0.31
N GLY A 321 -3.25 -25.21 -0.04
CA GLY A 321 -2.43 -25.81 -1.09
C GLY A 321 -2.05 -24.81 -2.17
N ALA A 322 -2.08 -25.28 -3.41
CA ALA A 322 -1.74 -24.48 -4.60
C ALA A 322 -2.94 -24.30 -5.54
N ASP A 323 -4.15 -24.68 -5.12
CA ASP A 323 -5.30 -24.86 -6.02
C ASP A 323 -6.66 -24.46 -5.42
N ARG A 324 -6.70 -23.91 -4.20
CA ARG A 324 -7.96 -23.49 -3.57
C ARG A 324 -7.85 -22.16 -2.86
N LEU A 325 -8.66 -21.17 -3.27
CA LEU A 325 -8.87 -19.93 -2.52
C LEU A 325 -9.79 -20.17 -1.31
N LEU A 326 -9.55 -19.43 -0.22
CA LEU A 326 -10.42 -19.41 0.94
C LEU A 326 -10.47 -18.04 1.61
N ALA A 327 -11.49 -17.84 2.45
CA ALA A 327 -11.57 -16.69 3.32
C ALA A 327 -10.44 -16.73 4.37
N CYS A 328 -9.63 -15.68 4.43
CA CYS A 328 -8.50 -15.61 5.37
C CYS A 328 -8.90 -15.72 6.86
N SER A 329 -10.13 -15.36 7.21
CA SER A 329 -10.67 -15.49 8.57
C SER A 329 -10.75 -16.94 9.07
N GLN A 330 -10.62 -17.93 8.18
CA GLN A 330 -10.60 -19.34 8.54
C GLN A 330 -9.23 -19.79 9.09
N ASN A 331 -8.18 -18.97 8.97
CA ASN A 331 -6.84 -19.27 9.48
C ASN A 331 -6.76 -18.95 10.97
N LYS A 332 -6.41 -19.95 11.79
CA LYS A 332 -6.51 -19.85 13.26
C LYS A 332 -5.18 -19.55 13.95
N SER A 333 -4.05 -19.85 13.30
CA SER A 333 -2.71 -19.65 13.87
C SER A 333 -1.82 -18.78 12.98
N ASP A 334 -0.76 -18.23 13.58
CA ASP A 334 0.29 -17.50 12.87
C ASP A 334 0.95 -18.35 11.77
N GLU A 335 1.11 -19.65 12.04
CA GLU A 335 1.64 -20.61 11.08
C GLU A 335 0.68 -20.86 9.91
N ASP A 336 -0.63 -20.99 10.18
CA ASP A 336 -1.63 -21.09 9.11
C ASP A 336 -1.60 -19.85 8.21
N TRP A 337 -1.52 -18.66 8.81
CA TRP A 337 -1.38 -17.41 8.07
C TRP A 337 -0.12 -17.39 7.21
N GLY A 338 1.05 -17.72 7.75
CA GLY A 338 2.30 -17.70 6.99
C GLY A 338 2.32 -18.69 5.82
N ARG A 339 1.69 -19.86 5.99
CA ARG A 339 1.61 -20.88 4.93
C ARG A 339 0.58 -20.57 3.85
N ARG A 340 -0.50 -19.87 4.19
CA ARG A 340 -1.69 -19.72 3.35
C ARG A 340 -1.89 -18.32 2.80
N ALA A 341 -1.35 -17.28 3.42
CA ALA A 341 -1.53 -15.91 2.98
C ALA A 341 -0.58 -15.56 1.82
N TYR A 342 -1.18 -14.94 0.80
CA TYR A 342 -0.50 -14.34 -0.33
C TYR A 342 -0.78 -12.84 -0.32
N PHE A 343 0.27 -12.05 -0.50
CA PHE A 343 0.22 -10.60 -0.54
C PHE A 343 0.22 -10.13 -1.98
N VAL A 344 -0.74 -9.28 -2.31
CA VAL A 344 -0.83 -8.63 -3.61
C VAL A 344 0.13 -7.45 -3.60
N VAL A 345 1.19 -7.55 -4.39
CA VAL A 345 2.13 -6.46 -4.60
C VAL A 345 1.85 -5.78 -5.93
N HIS A 346 1.89 -4.46 -5.92
CA HIS A 346 1.93 -3.64 -7.12
C HIS A 346 3.38 -3.29 -7.42
N ASP A 347 3.80 -3.59 -8.63
CA ASP A 347 5.13 -3.32 -9.12
C ASP A 347 5.11 -2.19 -10.15
N SER A 348 6.22 -1.47 -10.22
CA SER A 348 6.40 -0.31 -11.09
C SER A 348 6.89 -0.70 -12.51
N PHE A 349 6.70 -1.98 -12.89
CA PHE A 349 7.05 -2.53 -14.21
C PHE A 349 6.02 -2.23 -15.32
N GLY A 350 5.13 -1.26 -15.12
CA GLY A 350 4.08 -0.87 -16.07
C GLY A 350 2.66 -1.28 -15.68
N ASP A 351 1.71 -1.11 -16.62
CA ASP A 351 0.28 -1.44 -16.48
C ASP A 351 -0.13 -2.55 -17.44
N PHE A 352 0.56 -3.69 -17.35
CA PHE A 352 0.25 -4.84 -18.20
C PHE A 352 -0.50 -5.92 -17.45
N SER A 353 -1.31 -6.66 -18.20
CA SER A 353 -2.03 -7.83 -17.72
C SER A 353 -1.07 -8.94 -17.27
N ALA A 354 -1.59 -9.89 -16.50
CA ALA A 354 -0.79 -10.97 -15.92
C ALA A 354 -0.10 -11.88 -16.95
N ASP A 355 -0.65 -11.97 -18.16
CA ASP A 355 -0.11 -12.75 -19.26
C ASP A 355 1.05 -12.05 -20.00
N LYS A 356 1.30 -10.76 -19.73
CA LYS A 356 2.49 -10.06 -20.26
C LYS A 356 3.74 -10.64 -19.61
N VAL A 357 4.42 -11.50 -20.37
CA VAL A 357 5.79 -11.91 -20.07
C VAL A 357 6.63 -10.66 -19.94
N ARG A 358 7.34 -10.54 -18.82
CA ARG A 358 8.17 -9.36 -18.58
C ARG A 358 9.30 -9.29 -19.59
N ASP A 359 9.43 -8.15 -20.26
CA ASP A 359 10.51 -7.81 -21.18
C ASP A 359 10.96 -6.35 -20.94
N ALA A 360 11.75 -5.77 -21.84
CA ALA A 360 12.19 -4.37 -21.75
C ALA A 360 11.06 -3.35 -22.02
N SER A 361 9.89 -3.82 -22.45
CA SER A 361 8.66 -3.04 -22.60
C SER A 361 7.65 -3.32 -21.48
N GLY A 362 8.13 -3.82 -20.34
CA GLY A 362 7.35 -3.94 -19.11
C GLY A 362 6.94 -5.34 -18.73
N GLY A 363 6.12 -5.43 -17.69
CA GLY A 363 5.57 -6.66 -17.15
C GLY A 363 4.28 -6.45 -16.37
N SER A 364 3.76 -7.53 -15.81
CA SER A 364 2.52 -7.46 -15.04
C SER A 364 2.63 -6.48 -13.87
N ALA A 365 1.63 -5.62 -13.74
CA ALA A 365 1.55 -4.63 -12.67
C ALA A 365 1.36 -5.23 -11.28
N TYR A 366 0.77 -6.43 -11.20
CA TYR A 366 0.44 -7.07 -9.93
C TYR A 366 1.09 -8.44 -9.84
N ARG A 367 1.61 -8.75 -8.66
CA ARG A 367 2.16 -10.07 -8.36
C ARG A 367 1.64 -10.55 -7.01
N ALA A 368 1.69 -11.85 -6.80
CA ALA A 368 1.42 -12.44 -5.50
C ALA A 368 2.74 -12.93 -4.88
N VAL A 369 3.01 -12.53 -3.64
CA VAL A 369 4.20 -12.97 -2.89
C VAL A 369 3.80 -13.53 -1.53
N ARG A 370 4.64 -14.40 -0.98
CA ARG A 370 4.48 -14.90 0.40
C ARG A 370 5.26 -14.01 1.37
N ILE A 371 4.90 -14.08 2.66
CA ILE A 371 5.62 -13.35 3.72
C ILE A 371 7.11 -13.66 3.72
N SER A 372 7.50 -14.89 3.40
CA SER A 372 8.89 -15.33 3.35
C SER A 372 9.76 -14.56 2.36
N SER A 373 9.16 -13.85 1.39
CA SER A 373 9.85 -13.06 0.38
C SER A 373 9.87 -11.56 0.69
N ILE A 374 9.29 -11.14 1.82
CA ILE A 374 9.21 -9.75 2.25
C ILE A 374 10.20 -9.55 3.40
N ASP A 375 11.25 -8.77 3.17
CA ASP A 375 12.28 -8.51 4.19
C ASP A 375 11.84 -7.42 5.16
N GLN A 376 11.22 -6.36 4.67
CA GLN A 376 10.80 -5.22 5.50
C GLN A 376 9.41 -4.75 5.08
N ALA A 377 8.63 -4.30 6.06
CA ALA A 377 7.35 -3.65 5.78
C ALA A 377 7.16 -2.39 6.63
N ILE A 378 6.82 -1.30 5.94
CA ILE A 378 6.57 0.02 6.51
C ILE A 378 5.16 0.48 6.10
N VAL A 379 4.45 1.13 7.00
CA VAL A 379 3.12 1.73 6.77
C VAL A 379 3.08 3.15 7.31
N PHE A 380 2.08 3.93 6.88
CA PHE A 380 1.97 5.36 7.22
C PHE A 380 0.65 5.65 7.94
N PRO A 381 0.65 5.70 9.30
CA PRO A 381 -0.58 5.86 10.07
C PRO A 381 -1.19 7.27 9.97
N HIS A 382 -2.40 7.36 9.41
CA HIS A 382 -3.16 8.61 9.30
C HIS A 382 -4.22 8.79 10.39
N GLY A 383 -4.62 10.04 10.64
CA GLY A 383 -5.60 10.43 11.65
C GLY A 383 -6.96 10.76 11.05
N LEU A 384 -7.97 10.79 11.92
CA LEU A 384 -9.29 11.31 11.63
C LEU A 384 -9.45 12.68 12.29
N MET A 385 -10.29 13.50 11.69
CA MET A 385 -10.85 14.71 12.25
C MET A 385 -12.33 14.46 12.55
N VAL A 386 -12.73 14.73 13.79
CA VAL A 386 -14.12 14.60 14.21
C VAL A 386 -14.61 15.96 14.67
N SER A 387 -15.77 16.37 14.18
CA SER A 387 -16.45 17.59 14.64
C SER A 387 -17.89 17.27 14.98
N ALA A 388 -18.44 17.97 15.95
CA ALA A 388 -19.84 17.84 16.36
C ALA A 388 -20.51 19.21 16.32
N LEU A 389 -21.67 19.30 15.66
CA LEU A 389 -22.46 20.51 15.54
C LEU A 389 -23.89 20.25 16.02
N PRO A 390 -24.51 21.16 16.80
CA PRO A 390 -25.93 21.02 17.17
C PRO A 390 -26.82 20.96 15.93
N ALA A 391 -27.68 19.94 15.85
CA ALA A 391 -28.66 19.78 14.77
C ALA A 391 -30.09 20.08 15.25
N ALA A 392 -30.41 19.72 16.50
CA ALA A 392 -31.66 20.02 17.19
C ALA A 392 -31.42 19.98 18.71
N PRO A 393 -32.39 20.41 19.56
CA PRO A 393 -32.26 20.26 21.00
C PRO A 393 -31.96 18.80 21.40
N GLY A 394 -30.79 18.58 22.02
CA GLY A 394 -30.34 17.24 22.43
C GLY A 394 -29.85 16.34 21.28
N VAL A 395 -29.62 16.89 20.08
CA VAL A 395 -29.12 16.16 18.90
C VAL A 395 -27.94 16.88 18.29
N TRP A 396 -26.85 16.15 18.04
CA TRP A 396 -25.65 16.67 17.40
C TRP A 396 -25.34 15.88 16.13
N LYS A 397 -25.09 16.58 15.02
CA LYS A 397 -24.48 16.02 13.81
C LYS A 397 -22.98 15.91 14.04
N VAL A 398 -22.48 14.68 14.04
CA VAL A 398 -21.06 14.38 14.12
C VAL A 398 -20.54 14.06 12.72
N THR A 399 -19.57 14.84 12.27
CA THR A 399 -18.91 14.65 10.98
C THR A 399 -17.52 14.07 11.22
N VAL A 400 -17.17 13.01 10.47
CA VAL A 400 -15.86 12.37 10.53
C VAL A 400 -15.18 12.50 9.17
N THR A 401 -14.05 13.18 9.12
CA THR A 401 -13.24 13.36 7.91
C THR A 401 -11.80 12.90 8.14
N ASN A 402 -11.04 12.72 7.06
CA ASN A 402 -9.57 12.67 7.16
C ASN A 402 -8.99 14.09 7.25
N LYS A 403 -7.66 14.20 7.36
CA LYS A 403 -6.97 15.51 7.42
C LYS A 403 -7.08 16.36 6.14
N GLY A 404 -7.45 15.75 5.02
CA GLY A 404 -7.78 16.46 3.78
C GLY A 404 -9.20 17.01 3.76
N GLY A 405 -9.99 16.79 4.82
CA GLY A 405 -11.38 17.22 4.89
C GLY A 405 -12.35 16.32 4.13
N ARG A 406 -11.91 15.18 3.59
CA ARG A 406 -12.81 14.23 2.92
C ARG A 406 -13.55 13.37 3.94
N PRO A 407 -14.86 13.12 3.75
CA PRO A 407 -15.58 12.14 4.54
C PRO A 407 -14.90 10.76 4.45
N VAL A 408 -14.91 10.02 5.54
CA VAL A 408 -14.35 8.66 5.61
C VAL A 408 -15.47 7.65 5.77
N ARG A 409 -15.37 6.50 5.08
CA ARG A 409 -16.34 5.43 5.22
C ARG A 409 -16.24 4.80 6.61
N LEU A 410 -17.32 4.92 7.37
CA LEU A 410 -17.41 4.42 8.74
C LEU A 410 -17.87 2.95 8.76
N GLY A 411 -17.25 2.17 9.63
CA GLY A 411 -17.71 0.84 10.06
C GLY A 411 -18.61 0.97 11.28
N THR A 412 -18.17 0.42 12.42
CA THR A 412 -18.89 0.56 13.69
C THR A 412 -18.72 1.95 14.30
N VAL A 413 -19.81 2.54 14.75
CA VAL A 413 -19.80 3.74 15.60
C VAL A 413 -20.53 3.46 16.90
N ARG A 414 -19.98 3.94 18.03
CA ARG A 414 -20.64 3.90 19.34
C ARG A 414 -20.41 5.22 20.06
N ALA A 415 -21.36 5.66 20.87
CA ALA A 415 -21.22 6.87 21.67
C ALA A 415 -21.66 6.61 23.11
N GLN A 416 -20.98 7.23 24.08
CA GLN A 416 -21.28 7.10 25.50
C GLN A 416 -21.18 8.46 26.20
N ALA A 417 -22.06 8.74 27.16
CA ALA A 417 -21.91 9.86 28.09
C ALA A 417 -22.11 9.39 29.53
N ARG A 418 -21.18 9.74 30.43
CA ARG A 418 -21.20 9.34 31.85
C ARG A 418 -21.39 7.84 32.07
N GLY A 419 -20.86 7.02 31.16
CA GLY A 419 -20.94 5.55 31.22
C GLY A 419 -22.24 4.94 30.66
N ALA A 420 -23.19 5.76 30.19
CA ALA A 420 -24.38 5.28 29.48
C ALA A 420 -24.20 5.38 27.96
N ASP A 421 -24.67 4.38 27.22
CA ASP A 421 -24.69 4.41 25.76
C ASP A 421 -25.68 5.47 25.26
N LEU A 422 -25.26 6.19 24.22
CA LEU A 422 -26.08 7.18 23.52
C LEU A 422 -26.64 6.57 22.23
N GLU A 423 -27.79 7.07 21.80
CA GLU A 423 -28.36 6.72 20.51
C GLU A 423 -27.52 7.32 19.38
N VAL A 424 -27.14 6.48 18.43
CA VAL A 424 -26.36 6.83 17.24
C VAL A 424 -27.15 6.47 16.00
N GLU A 425 -27.34 7.44 15.11
CA GLU A 425 -28.07 7.26 13.85
C GLU A 425 -27.14 7.61 12.67
N PRO A 426 -26.79 6.65 11.78
CA PRO A 426 -25.92 6.93 10.64
C PRO A 426 -26.50 8.00 9.69
N LEU A 427 -25.66 8.90 9.20
CA LEU A 427 -26.01 9.96 8.24
C LEU A 427 -25.22 9.79 6.93
N GLY A 428 -25.24 8.57 6.37
CA GLY A 428 -24.47 8.24 5.18
C GLY A 428 -22.95 8.33 5.40
N GLU A 429 -22.21 8.73 4.36
CA GLU A 429 -20.74 8.88 4.43
C GLU A 429 -20.30 10.14 5.18
N GLU A 430 -21.20 11.09 5.42
CA GLU A 430 -20.88 12.37 6.07
C GLU A 430 -20.69 12.24 7.60
N GLY A 431 -21.15 11.15 8.21
CA GLY A 431 -21.03 10.92 9.65
C GLY A 431 -22.30 10.32 10.26
N PHE A 432 -22.69 10.80 11.45
CA PHE A 432 -23.83 10.26 12.22
C PHE A 432 -24.41 11.30 13.17
N LEU A 433 -25.65 11.08 13.60
CA LEU A 433 -26.28 11.86 14.67
C LEU A 433 -26.04 11.17 16.00
N VAL A 434 -25.80 11.97 17.04
CA VAL A 434 -25.77 11.52 18.44
C VAL A 434 -26.88 12.22 19.20
N ARG A 435 -27.70 11.46 19.94
CA ARG A 435 -28.72 12.01 20.83
C ARG A 435 -28.26 11.91 22.28
N SER A 436 -28.29 13.03 22.99
CA SER A 436 -27.95 13.09 24.42
C SER A 436 -28.85 14.09 25.14
N ALA A 437 -29.44 13.67 26.25
CA ALA A 437 -30.19 14.56 27.14
C ALA A 437 -29.28 15.52 27.94
N SER A 438 -27.95 15.29 27.95
CA SER A 438 -26.98 16.10 28.71
C SER A 438 -25.86 16.64 27.79
N PRO A 439 -25.69 17.97 27.68
CA PRO A 439 -24.80 18.61 26.70
C PRO A 439 -23.35 18.78 27.21
N VAL A 440 -22.79 17.80 27.92
CA VAL A 440 -21.46 17.98 28.56
C VAL A 440 -20.35 17.41 27.69
N GLU A 441 -20.20 16.10 27.63
CA GLU A 441 -19.15 15.42 26.88
C GLU A 441 -19.63 14.02 26.48
N ALA A 442 -19.39 13.62 25.24
CA ALA A 442 -19.59 12.26 24.76
C ALA A 442 -18.26 11.63 24.36
N ARG A 443 -18.06 10.36 24.72
CA ARG A 443 -16.99 9.50 24.22
C ARG A 443 -17.52 8.77 22.99
N VAL A 444 -16.94 9.03 21.83
CA VAL A 444 -17.35 8.41 20.57
C VAL A 444 -16.27 7.47 20.09
N TYR A 445 -16.62 6.20 19.92
CA TYR A 445 -15.82 5.20 19.24
C TYR A 445 -16.18 5.15 17.76
N VAL A 446 -15.18 5.20 16.88
CA VAL A 446 -15.34 5.15 15.43
C VAL A 446 -14.35 4.14 14.82
N GLU A 447 -14.86 3.15 14.11
CA GLU A 447 -14.07 2.32 13.19
C GLU A 447 -14.11 2.94 11.80
N ALA A 448 -12.94 3.19 11.23
CA ALA A 448 -12.77 3.58 9.85
C ALA A 448 -11.55 2.84 9.31
N ARG A 449 -11.76 2.08 8.22
CA ARG A 449 -10.71 1.26 7.61
C ARG A 449 -9.52 2.14 7.23
N HIS A 450 -8.29 1.66 7.47
CA HIS A 450 -7.04 2.39 7.22
C HIS A 450 -6.73 3.59 8.14
N TYR A 451 -7.63 3.97 9.05
CA TYR A 451 -7.45 5.12 9.97
C TYR A 451 -7.36 4.73 11.44
N PHE A 452 -7.09 3.47 11.76
CA PHE A 452 -7.10 2.99 13.15
C PHE A 452 -5.90 3.48 13.98
N GLU A 453 -6.06 3.55 15.30
CA GLU A 453 -5.03 4.04 16.23
C GLU A 453 -4.13 2.90 16.77
N ALA A 454 -4.71 1.83 17.34
CA ALA A 454 -4.01 0.69 17.95
C ALA A 454 -4.72 -0.65 17.61
N ASP A 455 -3.96 -1.74 17.38
CA ASP A 455 -4.42 -3.15 17.32
C ASP A 455 -5.74 -3.47 16.58
N GLY A 456 -5.99 -2.84 15.43
CA GLY A 456 -7.20 -3.07 14.63
C GLY A 456 -8.50 -2.60 15.29
N LYS A 457 -8.42 -1.81 16.37
CA LYS A 457 -9.57 -1.24 17.07
C LYS A 457 -9.76 0.21 16.63
N GLY A 458 -11.02 0.61 16.47
CA GLY A 458 -11.43 1.96 16.16
C GLY A 458 -10.89 2.99 17.15
N ARG A 459 -11.08 4.26 16.84
CA ARG A 459 -10.60 5.39 17.65
C ARG A 459 -11.66 5.87 18.61
N VAL A 460 -11.25 6.31 19.80
CA VAL A 460 -12.15 6.95 20.77
C VAL A 460 -11.83 8.45 20.82
N PHE A 461 -12.85 9.27 20.60
CA PHE A 461 -12.79 10.73 20.67
C PHE A 461 -13.60 11.23 21.87
N ARG A 462 -13.17 12.32 22.50
CA ARG A 462 -13.97 13.07 23.47
C ARG A 462 -14.55 14.28 22.78
N LEU A 463 -15.87 14.28 22.61
CA LEU A 463 -16.61 15.34 21.94
C LEU A 463 -17.35 16.18 22.98
N PRO A 464 -16.94 17.45 23.22
CA PRO A 464 -17.75 18.37 23.99
C PRO A 464 -19.05 18.66 23.24
N LEU A 465 -20.19 18.33 23.85
CA LEU A 465 -21.51 18.48 23.25
C LEU A 465 -22.15 19.82 23.64
N SER A 466 -21.46 20.94 23.42
CA SER A 466 -21.96 22.25 23.85
C SER A 466 -22.94 22.85 22.83
N ALA A 467 -23.94 23.58 23.34
CA ALA A 467 -24.84 24.39 22.52
C ALA A 467 -24.15 25.72 22.19
N GLY A 468 -23.25 25.75 21.20
CA GLY A 468 -22.76 27.02 20.65
C GLY A 468 -21.29 27.12 20.24
N ALA A 469 -20.49 26.06 20.31
CA ALA A 469 -19.12 26.09 19.78
C ALA A 469 -18.84 24.84 18.95
N ALA A 470 -18.16 25.00 17.81
CA ALA A 470 -17.55 23.87 17.11
C ALA A 470 -16.59 23.19 18.09
N ALA A 471 -16.94 21.98 18.51
CA ALA A 471 -16.06 21.15 19.32
C ALA A 471 -14.72 21.04 18.59
N GLY A 472 -13.63 21.51 19.24
CA GLY A 472 -12.30 21.52 18.66
C GLY A 472 -11.87 20.11 18.22
N VAL A 473 -11.11 20.08 17.13
CA VAL A 473 -10.51 18.86 16.57
C VAL A 473 -9.60 18.23 17.63
N GLU A 474 -10.05 17.19 18.32
CA GLU A 474 -9.19 16.41 19.21
C GLU A 474 -8.32 15.48 18.36
N VAL A 475 -7.07 15.89 18.10
CA VAL A 475 -6.04 15.02 17.57
C VAL A 475 -5.41 14.28 18.75
N VAL A 476 -5.98 13.14 19.16
CA VAL A 476 -5.30 12.25 20.11
C VAL A 476 -4.03 11.72 19.43
N ARG A 477 -2.87 12.15 19.92
CA ARG A 477 -1.56 11.70 19.45
C ARG A 477 -1.21 10.41 20.18
N THR A 478 -1.20 9.29 19.47
CA THR A 478 -0.49 8.08 19.93
C THR A 478 0.98 8.46 20.18
N PRO A 479 1.63 8.01 21.28
CA PRO A 479 3.02 8.38 21.56
C PRO A 479 3.93 8.05 20.37
N LEU A 480 4.76 9.03 20.01
CA LEU A 480 5.60 9.05 18.82
C LEU A 480 6.78 8.08 18.97
N THR A 481 7.14 7.41 17.87
CA THR A 481 8.56 7.10 17.66
C THR A 481 9.23 8.44 17.35
N PRO A 482 10.22 8.91 18.12
CA PRO A 482 10.85 10.20 17.85
C PRO A 482 11.46 10.19 16.45
N THR A 483 11.17 11.22 15.65
CA THR A 483 11.74 11.36 14.30
C THR A 483 13.25 11.56 14.36
N PHE A 484 13.97 11.37 13.25
CA PHE A 484 15.41 11.63 13.25
C PHE A 484 15.76 13.07 13.64
N SER A 485 15.00 14.06 13.14
CA SER A 485 15.22 15.47 13.50
C SER A 485 15.01 15.74 15.00
N GLU A 486 14.09 15.01 15.63
CA GLU A 486 13.88 15.04 17.09
C GLU A 486 15.01 14.31 17.83
N ARG A 487 15.45 13.14 17.37
CA ARG A 487 16.60 12.40 17.94
C ARG A 487 17.90 13.21 17.83
N ARG A 488 18.12 13.88 16.70
CA ARG A 488 19.27 14.74 16.46
C ARG A 488 19.24 15.97 17.37
N ARG A 489 18.10 16.67 17.47
CA ARG A 489 17.95 17.77 18.45
C ARG A 489 18.13 17.31 19.89
N ALA A 490 17.61 16.14 20.27
CA ALA A 490 17.82 15.58 21.60
C ALA A 490 19.31 15.29 21.86
N SER A 491 20.03 14.74 20.87
CA SER A 491 21.46 14.46 20.97
C SER A 491 22.33 15.73 21.00
N GLU A 492 21.95 16.77 20.26
CA GLU A 492 22.68 18.05 20.20
C GLU A 492 22.42 18.92 21.43
N THR A 493 21.27 18.74 22.10
CA THR A 493 20.92 19.48 23.33
C THR A 493 21.39 18.78 24.60
N GLY A 494 21.98 17.59 24.52
CA GLY A 494 22.53 16.87 25.67
C GLY A 494 21.51 16.59 26.79
N THR A 495 20.21 16.61 26.47
CA THR A 495 19.16 16.39 27.46
C THR A 495 18.74 14.92 27.40
N PRO A 496 18.97 14.13 28.46
CA PRO A 496 18.61 12.71 28.50
C PRO A 496 17.09 12.47 28.46
#